data_AF-A0A455UIX5-F1
#
_entry.id   AF-A0A455UIX5-F1
#
_cell.length_a   1.000
_cell.length_b   1.000
_cell.length_c   1.000
_cell.angle_alpha   90.00
_cell.angle_beta   90.00
_cell.angle_gamma   90.00
#
_symmetry.space_group_name_H-M   'P 1'
#
loop_
_entity.id
_entity.type
_entity.pdbx_description
1 polymer ?
#
loop_
_entity_poly.entity_id
_entity_poly.type
_entity_poly.pdbx_seq_one_letter_code
_entity_poly.pdbx_strand_id
1 'polypeptide(L)'
;MSAGQEATFQITPEHAFGQHNPQNIQTLKRADFGDEAPEIGMVMSFADKAGTELPGVVKTIDGDRIEVDFNHPLAGRTLTFEVEVLDVKPVTTH
;
A
#
# COMPACT_ATOMS: atom_id res chain seq x y z
N MET A 1 -6.06 -22.18 18.33
CA MET A 1 -6.67 -22.42 17.01
C MET A 1 -6.34 -23.84 16.61
N SER A 2 -7.26 -24.55 15.97
CA SER A 2 -7.11 -25.96 15.59
C SER A 2 -6.85 -26.08 14.09
N ALA A 3 -6.12 -27.11 13.65
CA ALA A 3 -5.92 -27.36 12.22
C ALA A 3 -7.25 -27.69 11.52
N GLY A 4 -7.46 -27.13 10.32
CA GLY A 4 -8.69 -27.28 9.54
C GLY A 4 -9.79 -26.25 9.85
N GLN A 5 -9.47 -25.18 10.59
CA GLN A 5 -10.43 -24.11 10.87
C GLN A 5 -10.35 -23.05 9.76
N GLU A 6 -11.43 -22.90 9.00
CA GLU A 6 -11.63 -21.79 8.07
C GLU A 6 -12.23 -20.60 8.83
N ALA A 7 -11.63 -19.43 8.66
CA ALA A 7 -12.14 -18.20 9.24
C ALA A 7 -12.11 -17.09 8.20
N THR A 8 -13.29 -16.51 7.96
CA THR A 8 -13.44 -15.33 7.11
C THR A 8 -13.33 -14.09 7.97
N PHE A 9 -12.27 -13.31 7.77
CA PHE A 9 -12.09 -12.02 8.43
C PHE A 9 -12.40 -10.91 7.44
N GLN A 10 -13.45 -10.15 7.73
CA GLN A 10 -13.72 -8.93 7.00
C GLN A 10 -12.87 -7.82 7.63
N ILE A 11 -11.79 -7.45 6.95
CA ILE A 11 -10.91 -6.38 7.42
C ILE A 11 -11.41 -5.09 6.77
N THR A 12 -11.92 -4.19 7.62
CA THR A 12 -12.27 -2.84 7.17
C THR A 12 -11.03 -2.14 6.62
N PRO A 13 -11.17 -1.24 5.63
CA PRO A 13 -10.02 -0.57 5.03
C PRO A 13 -9.11 0.07 6.10
N GLU A 14 -9.68 0.59 7.18
CA GLU A 14 -8.97 1.17 8.34
C GLU A 14 -8.01 0.20 9.04
N HIS A 15 -8.26 -1.11 8.99
CA HIS A 15 -7.42 -2.17 9.56
C HIS A 15 -6.65 -2.98 8.51
N ALA A 16 -6.86 -2.71 7.22
CA ALA A 16 -6.16 -3.36 6.11
C ALA A 16 -5.10 -2.42 5.52
N PHE A 17 -5.48 -1.61 4.54
CA PHE A 17 -4.58 -0.74 3.77
C PHE A 17 -4.84 0.77 4.00
N GLY A 18 -5.66 1.11 4.98
CA GLY A 18 -6.16 2.46 5.24
C GLY A 18 -7.28 2.88 4.27
N GLN A 19 -7.88 4.04 4.55
CA GLN A 19 -8.71 4.73 3.55
C GLN A 19 -7.82 5.45 2.54
N HIS A 20 -8.36 5.75 1.34
CA HIS A 20 -7.72 6.70 0.43
C HIS A 20 -7.60 8.03 1.17
N ASN A 21 -6.36 8.40 1.51
CA ASN A 21 -6.10 9.61 2.26
C ASN A 21 -5.50 10.64 1.31
N PRO A 22 -6.15 11.80 1.11
CA PRO A 22 -5.55 12.90 0.36
C PRO A 22 -4.27 13.43 1.01
N GLN A 23 -4.02 13.14 2.30
CA GLN A 23 -2.74 13.44 2.97
C GLN A 23 -1.60 12.51 2.53
N ASN A 24 -1.89 11.36 1.91
CA ASN A 24 -0.88 10.51 1.26
C ASN A 24 -0.48 11.02 -0.12
N ILE A 25 -1.00 12.17 -0.55
CA ILE A 25 -0.48 12.88 -1.71
C ILE A 25 0.72 13.69 -1.22
N GLN A 26 1.92 13.36 -1.70
CA GLN A 26 3.12 14.10 -1.33
C GLN A 26 3.58 14.96 -2.50
N THR A 27 4.05 16.16 -2.19
CA THR A 27 4.70 17.03 -3.16
C THR A 27 6.21 16.76 -3.16
N LEU A 28 6.68 16.11 -4.21
CA LEU A 28 8.10 15.88 -4.48
C LEU A 28 8.66 16.99 -5.38
N LYS A 29 9.97 17.17 -5.37
CA LYS A 29 10.61 18.06 -6.32
C LYS A 29 10.95 17.27 -7.58
N ARG A 30 10.94 17.93 -8.74
CA ARG A 30 11.40 17.32 -9.99
C ARG A 30 12.81 16.71 -9.90
N ALA A 31 13.67 17.31 -9.10
CA ALA A 31 15.01 16.80 -8.84
C ALA A 31 15.05 15.42 -8.14
N ASP A 32 13.99 15.05 -7.39
CA ASP A 32 13.92 13.75 -6.69
C ASP A 32 13.67 12.58 -7.67
N PHE A 33 13.19 12.87 -8.88
CA PHE A 33 12.96 11.89 -9.94
C PHE A 33 14.20 11.63 -10.81
N GLY A 34 15.30 12.38 -10.58
CA GLY A 34 16.55 12.22 -11.31
C GLY A 34 16.43 12.57 -12.79
N ASP A 35 16.94 11.68 -13.65
CA ASP A 35 16.90 11.82 -15.12
C ASP A 35 15.54 11.42 -15.73
N GLU A 36 14.68 10.72 -14.97
CA GLU A 36 13.33 10.43 -15.44
C GLU A 36 12.46 11.68 -15.31
N ALA A 37 11.91 12.13 -16.43
CA ALA A 37 10.94 13.22 -16.44
C ALA A 37 9.57 12.64 -16.04
N PRO A 38 9.05 12.98 -14.84
CA PRO A 38 7.74 12.51 -14.44
C PRO A 38 6.67 13.12 -15.35
N GLU A 39 5.70 12.30 -15.73
CA GLU A 39 4.54 12.72 -16.53
C GLU A 39 3.26 12.56 -15.70
N ILE A 40 2.27 13.43 -15.92
CA ILE A 40 0.98 13.30 -15.24
C ILE A 40 0.34 11.95 -15.62
N GLY A 41 -0.03 11.16 -14.62
CA GLY A 41 -0.55 9.80 -14.78
C GLY A 41 0.54 8.71 -14.85
N MET A 42 1.83 9.08 -14.81
CA MET A 42 2.91 8.11 -14.70
C MET A 42 2.83 7.38 -13.35
N VAL A 43 2.96 6.06 -13.39
CA VAL A 43 3.01 5.19 -12.21
C VAL A 43 4.44 4.80 -11.95
N MET A 44 4.93 5.03 -10.74
CA MET A 44 6.28 4.70 -10.30
C MET A 44 6.22 3.89 -9.01
N SER A 45 7.12 2.93 -8.81
CA SER A 45 7.20 2.16 -7.57
C SER A 45 8.12 2.85 -6.57
N PHE A 46 7.64 3.04 -5.34
CA PHE A 46 8.40 3.62 -4.23
C PHE A 46 8.43 2.66 -3.06
N ALA A 47 9.51 2.64 -2.29
CA ALA A 47 9.60 1.80 -1.10
C ALA A 47 8.94 2.49 0.12
N ASP A 48 8.03 1.79 0.81
CA ASP A 48 7.51 2.21 2.12
C ASP A 48 8.56 1.98 3.22
N LYS A 49 8.34 2.57 4.40
CA LYS A 49 9.05 2.24 5.64
C LYS A 49 8.93 0.77 6.04
N ALA A 50 7.89 0.07 5.61
CA ALA A 50 7.73 -1.37 5.78
C ALA A 50 8.58 -2.21 4.81
N GLY A 51 9.32 -1.58 3.88
CA GLY A 51 10.11 -2.27 2.85
C GLY A 51 9.27 -2.89 1.73
N THR A 52 7.98 -2.54 1.66
CA THR A 52 7.08 -2.94 0.57
C THR A 52 7.11 -1.88 -0.52
N GLU A 53 7.09 -2.30 -1.78
CA GLU A 53 6.96 -1.39 -2.92
C GLU A 53 5.50 -0.96 -3.07
N LEU A 54 5.24 0.34 -2.99
CA LEU A 54 3.96 0.96 -3.26
C LEU A 54 3.99 1.71 -4.60
N PRO A 55 2.93 1.58 -5.43
CA PRO A 55 2.80 2.40 -6.61
C PRO A 55 2.41 3.84 -6.20
N GLY A 56 3.22 4.81 -6.64
CA GLY A 56 2.92 6.23 -6.60
C GLY A 56 2.51 6.72 -8.00
N VAL A 57 1.42 7.47 -8.09
CA VAL A 57 0.93 8.02 -9.37
C VAL A 57 1.09 9.53 -9.38
N VAL A 58 1.72 10.07 -10.42
CA VAL A 58 1.85 11.52 -10.56
C VAL A 58 0.48 12.13 -10.85
N LYS A 59 -0.01 12.94 -9.92
CA LYS A 59 -1.33 13.59 -10.00
C LYS A 59 -1.27 14.94 -10.71
N THR A 60 -0.28 15.75 -10.37
CA THR A 60 -0.12 17.12 -10.89
C THR A 60 1.35 17.48 -10.98
N ILE A 61 1.72 18.30 -11.97
CA ILE A 61 3.07 18.85 -12.12
C ILE A 61 2.96 20.38 -12.20
N ASP A 62 3.42 21.05 -11.16
CA ASP A 62 3.51 22.51 -11.03
C ASP A 62 4.96 22.98 -11.12
N GLY A 63 5.50 22.98 -12.34
CA GLY A 63 6.88 23.38 -12.62
C GLY A 63 7.91 22.45 -11.97
N ASP A 64 8.47 22.88 -10.85
CA ASP A 64 9.43 22.10 -10.05
C ASP A 64 8.77 21.24 -8.95
N ARG A 65 7.48 21.43 -8.70
CA ARG A 65 6.71 20.70 -7.68
C ARG A 65 5.84 19.66 -8.35
N ILE A 66 5.90 18.42 -7.88
CA ILE A 66 5.15 17.30 -8.45
C ILE A 66 4.35 16.66 -7.33
N GLU A 67 3.04 16.63 -7.47
CA GLU A 67 2.16 15.91 -6.57
C GLU A 67 2.09 14.44 -6.99
N VAL A 68 2.47 13.54 -6.09
CA VAL A 68 2.39 12.09 -6.28
C VAL A 68 1.42 11.52 -5.26
N ASP A 69 0.43 10.78 -5.75
CA ASP A 69 -0.52 10.03 -4.94
C ASP A 69 0.08 8.66 -4.60
N PHE A 70 0.38 8.43 -3.32
CA PHE A 70 0.94 7.19 -2.78
C PHE A 70 -0.12 6.26 -2.17
N ASN A 71 -1.40 6.49 -2.44
CA ASN A 71 -2.43 5.63 -1.88
C ASN A 71 -2.28 4.20 -2.38
N HIS A 72 -2.38 3.26 -1.44
CA HIS A 72 -2.33 1.85 -1.77
C HIS A 72 -3.44 1.49 -2.77
N PRO A 73 -3.21 0.63 -3.77
CA PRO A 73 -4.24 0.25 -4.75
C PRO A 73 -5.46 -0.43 -4.12
N LEU A 74 -5.31 -0.95 -2.89
CA LEU A 74 -6.39 -1.53 -2.09
C LEU A 74 -6.91 -0.59 -0.97
N ALA A 75 -6.38 0.64 -0.85
CA ALA A 75 -6.84 1.62 0.11
C ALA A 75 -8.31 1.99 -0.17
N GLY A 76 -9.11 2.08 0.88
CA GLY A 76 -10.55 2.37 0.81
C GLY A 76 -11.42 1.19 0.35
N ARG A 77 -10.84 0.03 0.02
CA ARG A 77 -11.61 -1.18 -0.30
C ARG A 77 -11.75 -2.06 0.95
N THR A 78 -12.95 -2.56 1.19
CA THR A 78 -13.18 -3.60 2.20
C THR A 78 -12.63 -4.91 1.66
N LEU A 79 -11.68 -5.51 2.38
CA LEU A 79 -11.08 -6.77 1.99
C LEU A 79 -11.64 -7.89 2.85
N THR A 80 -12.21 -8.88 2.17
CA THR A 80 -12.63 -10.13 2.80
C THR A 80 -11.46 -11.10 2.67
N PHE A 81 -10.77 -11.37 3.78
CA PHE A 81 -9.71 -12.37 3.83
C PHE A 81 -10.31 -13.68 4.30
N GLU A 82 -10.20 -14.70 3.47
CA GLU A 82 -10.52 -16.08 3.84
C GLU A 82 -9.21 -16.76 4.24
N VAL A 83 -9.14 -17.20 5.49
CA VAL A 83 -7.93 -17.81 6.06
C VAL A 83 -8.26 -19.25 6.40
N GLU A 84 -7.60 -20.17 5.73
CA GLU A 84 -7.66 -21.59 6.06
C GLU A 84 -6.44 -21.95 6.92
N VAL A 85 -6.67 -22.42 8.14
CA VAL A 85 -5.59 -22.88 9.02
C VAL A 85 -5.15 -24.27 8.56
N LEU A 86 -4.21 -24.31 7.63
CA LEU A 86 -3.70 -25.56 7.01
C LEU A 86 -2.99 -26.48 8.02
N ASP A 87 -2.22 -25.92 8.96
CA ASP A 87 -1.50 -26.69 9.98
C ASP A 87 -1.19 -25.80 11.20
N VAL A 88 -1.34 -26.33 12.41
CA VAL A 88 -1.00 -25.62 13.65
C VAL A 88 0.17 -26.35 14.30
N LYS A 89 1.39 -25.86 14.06
CA LYS A 89 2.57 -26.38 14.75
C LYS A 89 2.68 -25.76 16.15
N PRO A 90 2.81 -26.57 17.21
CA PRO A 90 3.10 -26.02 18.53
C PRO A 90 4.48 -25.35 18.51
N VAL A 91 4.53 -24.10 18.96
CA VAL A 91 5.81 -23.44 19.29
C VAL A 91 6.36 -24.13 20.53
N THR A 92 7.45 -24.88 20.36
CA THR A 92 8.25 -25.37 21.48
C THR A 92 9.21 -24.25 21.89
N THR A 93 8.82 -23.44 22.86
CA THR A 93 9.75 -22.54 23.55
C THR A 93 10.71 -23.40 24.38
N HIS A 94 12.01 -23.35 24.08
CA HIS A 94 13.08 -23.88 24.94
C HIS A 94 13.51 -22.82 25.97
#